data_AF-A0A922YRQ5-F1
#
_entry.id   AF-A0A922YRQ5-F1
#
_cell.length_a   1.000
_cell.length_b   1.000
_cell.length_c   1.000
_cell.angle_alpha   90.00
_cell.angle_beta   90.00
_cell.angle_gamma   90.00
#
_symmetry.space_group_name_H-M   'P 1'
#
loop_
_entity.id
_entity.type
_entity.pdbx_description
1 polymer ?
#
loop_
_entity_poly.entity_id
_entity_poly.type
_entity_poly.pdbx_seq_one_letter_code
_entity_poly.pdbx_strand_id
1 'polypeptide(L)' 'TDMAEGLKAMALEGHGIAFLPASAVRKEVRAKKLVSAGGGLEAELDIRIYRARPLDNQKGKRTVQVFWSRLAESLARNKA' A
#
# COMPACT_ATOMS: atom_id res chain seq x y z
N THR A 1 3.10 4.97 8.37
CA THR A 1 3.23 5.60 9.71
C THR A 1 2.02 6.48 9.94
N ASP A 2 1.73 6.73 11.21
CA ASP A 2 0.56 7.39 11.81
C ASP A 2 -0.07 8.57 11.03
N MET A 3 0.72 9.30 10.25
CA MET A 3 0.28 10.51 9.54
C MET A 3 -0.86 10.29 8.53
N ALA A 4 -0.85 9.18 7.78
CA ALA A 4 -1.94 8.90 6.84
C ALA A 4 -3.25 8.53 7.57
N GLU A 5 -3.14 7.88 8.73
CA GLU A 5 -4.29 7.55 9.58
C GLU A 5 -4.83 8.80 10.29
N GLY A 6 -3.94 9.69 10.74
CA GLY A 6 -4.31 11.01 11.26
C GLY A 6 -5.03 11.88 10.23
N LEU A 7 -4.50 11.96 9.00
CA LEU A 7 -5.17 12.68 7.91
C LEU A 7 -6.53 12.08 7.55
N LYS A 8 -6.65 10.75 7.55
CA LYS A 8 -7.93 10.06 7.37
C LYS A 8 -8.91 10.41 8.48
N ALA A 9 -8.49 10.41 9.74
CA ALA A 9 -9.32 10.79 10.86
C ALA A 9 -9.80 12.25 10.72
N MET A 10 -8.90 13.18 10.38
CA MET A 10 -9.29 14.58 10.15
C MET A 10 -10.31 14.75 9.01
N ALA A 11 -10.15 14.01 7.91
CA ALA A 11 -11.11 14.02 6.81
C ALA A 11 -12.47 13.43 7.23
N LEU A 12 -12.48 12.38 8.04
CA LEU A 12 -13.70 11.77 8.59
C LEU A 12 -14.45 12.70 9.55
N GLU A 13 -13.72 13.50 10.33
CA GLU A 13 -14.29 14.52 11.22
C GLU A 13 -14.68 15.81 10.48
N GLY A 14 -14.50 15.86 9.14
CA GLY A 14 -14.93 16.99 8.32
C GLY A 14 -13.99 18.19 8.35
N HIS A 15 -12.74 18.02 8.77
CA HIS A 15 -11.75 19.11 8.82
C HIS A 15 -11.15 19.50 7.47
N GLY A 16 -11.56 18.86 6.37
CA GLY A 16 -11.14 19.23 5.02
C GLY A 16 -11.03 18.03 4.08
N ILE A 17 -10.18 18.19 3.06
CA ILE A 17 -9.91 17.19 2.04
C ILE A 17 -8.50 16.64 2.27
N ALA A 18 -8.32 15.32 2.12
CA ALA A 18 -7.04 14.66 2.24
C ALA A 18 -6.75 13.78 1.01
N PHE A 19 -5.48 13.75 0.60
CA PHE A 19 -4.99 12.84 -0.43
C PHE A 19 -4.54 11.53 0.23
N LEU A 20 -5.31 10.46 0.04
CA LEU A 20 -5.13 9.19 0.76
C LEU A 20 -5.03 8.02 -0.22
N PRO A 21 -4.20 6.99 0.06
CA PRO A 21 -4.20 5.78 -0.74
C PRO A 21 -5.58 5.12 -0.76
N ALA A 22 -6.08 4.76 -1.95
CA ALA A 22 -7.40 4.13 -2.10
C ALA A 22 -7.55 2.84 -1.25
N SER A 23 -6.44 2.11 -1.02
CA SER A 23 -6.42 0.93 -0.15
C SER A 23 -6.69 1.25 1.33
N ALA A 24 -6.33 2.44 1.81
CA ALA A 24 -6.44 2.84 3.21
C ALA A 24 -7.84 3.35 3.60
N VAL A 25 -8.65 3.77 2.61
CA VAL A 25 -9.99 4.37 2.82
C VAL A 25 -11.14 3.56 2.22
N ARG A 26 -10.86 2.35 1.72
CA ARG A 26 -11.83 1.52 1.00
C ARG A 26 -13.09 1.24 1.82
N LYS A 27 -12.95 1.05 3.14
CA LYS A 27 -14.07 0.75 4.04
C LYS A 27 -14.96 1.97 4.23
N GLU A 28 -14.35 3.13 4.42
CA GLU A 28 -15.01 4.42 4.67
C GLU A 28 -15.78 4.89 3.44
N VAL A 29 -15.20 4.72 2.24
CA VAL A 29 -15.89 5.00 0.96
C VAL A 29 -17.08 4.05 0.77
N ARG A 30 -16.90 2.73 1.02
CA ARG A 30 -18.01 1.76 0.94
C ARG A 30 -19.13 2.09 1.94
N ALA A 31 -18.77 2.58 3.12
CA ALA A 31 -19.71 3.02 4.15
C ALA A 31 -20.27 4.43 3.91
N LYS A 32 -19.92 5.10 2.79
CA LYS A 32 -20.31 6.48 2.45
C LYS A 32 -19.92 7.53 3.49
N LYS A 33 -18.88 7.27 4.29
CA LYS A 33 -18.30 8.24 5.23
C LYS A 33 -17.31 9.19 4.56
N LEU A 34 -16.69 8.74 3.47
CA LEU A 34 -15.84 9.54 2.59
C LEU A 34 -16.31 9.38 1.16
N VAL A 35 -16.04 10.39 0.33
CA VAL A 35 -16.32 10.41 -1.11
C VAL A 35 -15.10 10.95 -1.85
N SER A 36 -15.00 10.66 -3.16
CA SER A 36 -14.00 11.31 -3.99
C SER A 36 -14.30 12.81 -4.08
N ALA A 37 -13.28 13.65 -3.94
CA ALA A 37 -13.40 15.11 -4.04
C ALA A 37 -13.60 15.61 -5.48
N GLY A 38 -13.37 14.76 -6.48
CA GLY A 38 -13.50 15.10 -7.90
C GLY A 38 -12.61 14.24 -8.79
N GLY A 39 -12.87 14.26 -10.10
CA GLY A 39 -12.02 13.59 -11.08
C GLY A 39 -10.69 14.32 -11.31
N GLY A 40 -9.65 13.58 -11.69
CA GLY A 40 -8.33 14.14 -12.00
C GLY A 40 -7.46 14.48 -10.79
N LEU A 41 -7.92 14.18 -9.58
CA LEU A 41 -7.17 14.32 -8.32
C LEU A 41 -6.61 12.96 -7.89
N GLU A 42 -5.97 12.26 -8.82
CA GLU A 42 -5.46 10.90 -8.64
C GLU A 42 -3.98 10.87 -8.99
N ALA A 43 -3.19 10.13 -8.22
CA ALA A 43 -1.79 9.88 -8.51
C ALA A 43 -1.51 8.40 -8.32
N GLU A 44 -0.77 7.81 -9.24
CA GLU A 44 -0.30 6.43 -9.09
C GLU A 44 0.82 6.36 -8.05
N LEU A 45 0.68 5.41 -7.13
CA LEU A 45 1.67 5.15 -6.09
C LEU A 45 2.09 3.69 -6.13
N ASP A 46 3.38 3.47 -6.40
CA ASP A 46 3.97 2.14 -6.36
C ASP A 46 4.34 1.72 -4.94
N ILE A 47 3.77 0.62 -4.47
CA ILE A 47 4.24 -0.06 -3.26
C ILE A 47 5.33 -1.05 -3.65
N ARG A 48 6.57 -0.78 -3.24
CA ARG A 48 7.74 -1.61 -3.53
C ARG A 48 8.27 -2.27 -2.27
N ILE A 49 8.69 -3.52 -2.42
CA ILE A 49 9.34 -4.29 -1.36
C ILE A 49 10.80 -4.54 -1.74
N TYR A 50 11.71 -4.35 -0.79
CA TYR A 50 13.15 -4.42 -1.03
C TYR A 50 13.82 -5.49 -0.16
N ARG A 51 14.92 -6.05 -0.67
CA ARG A 51 15.80 -6.96 0.08
C ARG A 51 17.25 -6.65 -0.21
N ALA A 52 18.11 -6.94 0.76
CA ALA A 52 19.55 -6.94 0.54
C ALA A 52 19.90 -7.92 -0.58
N ARG A 53 20.85 -7.52 -1.45
CA ARG A 53 21.41 -8.44 -2.44
C ARG A 53 22.15 -9.56 -1.67
N PRO A 54 21.88 -10.84 -1.96
CA PRO A 54 22.65 -11.92 -1.35
C PRO A 54 24.15 -11.74 -1.67
N LEU A 55 24.98 -11.66 -0.64
CA LEU A 55 26.44 -11.75 -0.78
C LEU A 55 26.81 -13.25 -0.79
N ASP A 56 27.79 -13.65 -1.61
CA ASP A 56 28.11 -15.06 -1.88
C ASP A 56 28.34 -15.91 -0.61
N ASN A 57 28.80 -15.29 0.47
CA ASN A 57 29.08 -15.97 1.74
C ASN A 57 27.93 -15.93 2.77
N GLN A 58 26.81 -15.27 2.47
CA GLN A 58 25.64 -15.21 3.34
C GLN A 58 24.42 -15.83 2.64
N LYS A 59 24.33 -17.17 2.69
CA LYS A 59 23.09 -17.87 2.37
C LYS A 59 22.04 -17.49 3.41
N GLY A 60 21.24 -16.47 3.10
CA GLY A 60 20.14 -16.04 3.96
C GLY A 60 19.21 -17.19 4.35
N LYS A 61 18.51 -17.06 5.49
CA LYS A 61 17.63 -18.11 6.04
C LYS A 61 16.70 -18.69 4.97
N ARG A 62 16.61 -20.03 4.87
CA ARG A 62 15.77 -20.74 3.88
C ARG A 62 14.34 -20.20 3.82
N THR A 63 13.73 -19.91 4.97
CA THR A 63 12.36 -19.35 5.05
C THR A 63 12.23 -18.02 4.31
N VAL A 64 13.24 -17.16 4.38
CA VAL A 64 13.26 -15.87 3.68
C VAL A 64 13.35 -16.09 2.18
N GLN A 65 14.17 -17.04 1.73
CA GLN A 65 14.27 -17.38 0.30
C GLN A 65 12.93 -17.89 -0.25
N VAL A 66 12.28 -18.81 0.47
CA VAL A 66 10.95 -19.33 0.10
C VAL A 66 9.91 -18.22 0.04
N PHE A 67 9.91 -17.31 1.02
CA PHE A 67 9.03 -16.14 1.02
C PHE A 67 9.20 -15.31 -0.26
N TRP A 68 10.44 -14.97 -0.63
CA TRP A 68 10.72 -14.19 -1.83
C TRP A 68 10.34 -14.90 -3.13
N SER A 69 10.60 -16.20 -3.25
CA SER A 69 10.19 -16.95 -4.44
C SER A 69 8.67 -16.97 -4.60
N ARG A 70 7.93 -17.27 -3.53
CA ARG A 70 6.46 -17.24 -3.55
C ARG A 70 5.89 -15.86 -3.84
N LEU A 71 6.51 -14.81 -3.29
CA LEU A 71 6.09 -13.44 -3.54
C LEU A 71 6.29 -13.07 -5.01
N ALA A 72 7.44 -13.41 -5.60
CA ALA A 72 7.72 -13.18 -7.01
C ALA A 72 6.70 -13.90 -7.92
N GLU A 73 6.40 -15.17 -7.64
CA GLU A 73 5.37 -15.93 -8.35
C GLU A 73 3.98 -15.29 -8.21
N SER A 74 3.61 -14.85 -7.01
CA SER A 74 2.31 -14.21 -6.77
C SER A 74 2.18 -12.87 -7.49
N LEU A 75 3.25 -12.08 -7.56
CA LEU A 75 3.26 -10.82 -8.28
C LEU A 75 3.17 -11.03 -9.80
N ALA A 76 3.81 -12.07 -10.33
CA ALA A 76 3.69 -12.43 -11.75
C ALA A 76 2.24 -12.80 -12.13
N ARG A 77 1.54 -13.53 -11.25
CA ARG A 77 0.12 -13.90 -11.48
C ARG A 77 -0.84 -12.71 -11.45
N ASN A 78 -0.64 -11.76 -10.55
CA ASN A 78 -1.53 -10.59 -10.41
C ASN A 78 -1.30 -9.51 -11.48
N LYS A 79 -0.27 -9.65 -12.31
CA LYS A 79 0.04 -8.70 -13.41
C LYS A 79 -0.58 -9.10 -14.75
N ALA A 80 -1.12 -10.32 -14.85
CA ALA A 80 -1.84 -10.86 -16.01
C ALA A 80 -3.35 -10.73 -15.79
#